data_AF-A0A2H9TCX7-F1
#
_entry.id   AF-A0A2H9TCX7-F1
#
_cell.length_a   1.000
_cell.length_b   1.000
_cell.length_c   1.000
_cell.angle_alpha   90.00
_cell.angle_beta   90.00
_cell.angle_gamma   90.00
#
_symmetry.space_group_name_H-M   'P 1'
#
loop_
_entity.id
_entity.type
_entity.pdbx_description
1 polymer ?
#
loop_
_entity_poly.entity_id
_entity_poly.type
_entity_poly.pdbx_seq_one_letter_code
_entity_poly.pdbx_strand_id
1 'polypeptide(L)'
;ARMYPETDLPLLKISREFINKVKKTLPRLREDFEKELSEKGLNNEMIKLLLNENKLEEFKELLKVVDKPALVAKLILIFPKEISAHKKIPLTKVENILEENYFDILNLIAKGELSENNLKDVLEKIVDGKKLEDTIRVEKTDYPKIDEKIIHLMKEKPGLSEQAYMGLIMKEFKGIIDGKEAIERIRKYLGK
;
A
#
# COMPACT_ATOMS: atom_id res chain seq x y z
N ALA A 1 -28.51 -44.09 18.43
CA ALA A 1 -27.55 -45.09 17.91
C ALA A 1 -26.85 -45.76 19.09
N ARG A 2 -26.64 -47.08 19.07
CA ARG A 2 -25.78 -47.77 20.03
C ARG A 2 -24.38 -47.85 19.41
N MET A 3 -23.34 -47.39 20.11
CA MET A 3 -21.94 -47.45 19.66
C MET A 3 -21.24 -48.63 20.35
N TYR A 4 -20.53 -49.45 19.57
CA TYR A 4 -19.62 -50.49 20.07
C TYR A 4 -18.21 -50.25 19.51
N PRO A 5 -17.14 -50.69 20.19
CA PRO A 5 -15.78 -50.58 19.66
C PRO A 5 -15.63 -51.38 18.35
N GLU A 6 -14.90 -50.83 17.40
CA GLU A 6 -14.53 -51.52 16.16
C GLU A 6 -13.47 -52.59 16.47
N THR A 7 -13.85 -53.86 16.42
CA THR A 7 -12.98 -54.98 16.80
C THR A 7 -12.11 -55.48 15.66
N ASP A 8 -12.47 -55.14 14.41
CA ASP A 8 -11.75 -55.60 13.23
C ASP A 8 -10.46 -54.80 12.97
N LEU A 9 -10.24 -53.71 13.71
CA LEU A 9 -9.07 -52.84 13.60
C LEU A 9 -8.18 -52.91 14.84
N PRO A 10 -6.84 -52.98 14.66
CA PRO A 10 -5.91 -52.89 15.78
C PRO A 10 -5.92 -51.48 16.38
N LEU A 11 -5.58 -51.38 17.67
CA LEU A 11 -5.49 -50.10 18.37
C LEU A 11 -4.41 -49.21 17.74
N LEU A 12 -4.81 -47.99 17.36
CA LEU A 12 -3.87 -46.98 16.87
C LEU A 12 -3.00 -46.45 18.02
N LYS A 13 -1.70 -46.73 17.97
CA LYS A 13 -0.71 -46.18 18.90
C LYS A 13 -0.01 -44.98 18.29
N ILE A 14 -0.34 -43.78 18.75
CA ILE A 14 0.30 -42.54 18.29
C ILE A 14 1.51 -42.25 19.18
N SER A 15 2.72 -42.35 18.63
CA SER A 15 3.95 -42.10 19.39
C SER A 15 4.11 -40.62 19.74
N ARG A 16 4.81 -40.34 20.85
CA ARG A 16 5.09 -38.95 21.25
C ARG A 16 6.00 -38.24 20.23
N GLU A 17 6.91 -38.97 19.61
CA GLU A 17 7.78 -38.46 18.54
C GLU A 17 6.97 -38.01 17.32
N PHE A 18 5.98 -38.81 16.89
CA PHE A 18 5.09 -38.44 15.79
C PHE A 18 4.31 -37.16 16.12
N ILE A 19 3.75 -37.07 17.34
CA ILE A 19 3.06 -35.86 17.81
C ILE A 19 4.00 -34.65 17.77
N ASN A 20 5.22 -34.79 18.25
CA ASN A 20 6.19 -33.69 18.28
C ASN A 20 6.61 -33.26 16.86
N LYS A 21 6.74 -34.20 15.92
CA LYS A 21 7.03 -33.90 14.51
C LYS A 21 5.89 -33.10 13.87
N VAL A 22 4.64 -33.54 14.07
CA VAL A 22 3.45 -32.84 13.55
C VAL A 22 3.32 -31.45 14.16
N LYS A 23 3.54 -31.30 15.49
CA LYS A 23 3.47 -29.99 16.16
C LYS A 23 4.44 -28.95 15.57
N LYS A 24 5.60 -29.38 15.07
CA LYS A 24 6.58 -28.47 14.44
C LYS A 24 6.18 -28.01 13.04
N THR A 25 5.33 -28.78 12.35
CA THR A 25 4.84 -28.46 11.01
C THR A 25 3.47 -27.79 11.02
N LEU A 26 2.84 -27.65 12.20
CA LEU A 26 1.55 -26.97 12.30
C LEU A 26 1.74 -25.48 11.94
N PRO A 27 0.87 -24.92 11.08
CA PRO A 27 0.84 -23.48 10.88
C PRO A 27 0.47 -22.79 12.19
N ARG A 28 0.88 -21.53 12.33
CA ARG A 28 0.45 -20.72 13.49
C ARG A 28 -1.08 -20.57 13.48
N LEU A 29 -1.67 -20.42 14.66
CA LEU A 29 -3.10 -20.13 14.76
C LEU A 29 -3.41 -18.75 14.16
N ARG A 30 -4.62 -18.63 13.61
CA ARG A 30 -5.12 -17.34 13.10
C ARG A 30 -5.08 -16.26 14.19
N GLU A 31 -5.49 -16.59 15.40
CA GLU A 31 -5.52 -15.67 16.54
C GLU A 31 -4.14 -15.10 16.89
N ASP A 32 -3.08 -15.91 16.82
CA ASP A 32 -1.71 -15.43 17.07
C ASP A 32 -1.26 -14.43 16.00
N PHE A 33 -1.67 -14.66 14.74
CA PHE A 33 -1.42 -13.73 13.65
C PHE A 33 -2.22 -12.43 13.79
N GLU A 34 -3.48 -12.51 14.19
CA GLU A 34 -4.31 -11.32 14.43
C GLU A 34 -3.68 -10.43 15.52
N LYS A 35 -3.19 -11.04 16.60
CA LYS A 35 -2.46 -10.32 17.66
C LYS A 35 -1.19 -9.65 17.13
N GLU A 36 -0.35 -10.38 16.40
CA GLU A 36 0.89 -9.83 15.83
C GLU A 36 0.61 -8.62 14.92
N LEU A 37 -0.40 -8.72 14.05
CA LEU A 37 -0.78 -7.64 13.15
C LEU A 37 -1.38 -6.43 13.89
N SER A 38 -2.15 -6.69 14.94
CA SER A 38 -2.71 -5.66 15.80
C SER A 38 -1.64 -4.90 16.56
N GLU A 39 -0.64 -5.60 17.12
CA GLU A 39 0.55 -5.00 17.75
C GLU A 39 1.35 -4.14 16.77
N LYS A 40 1.38 -4.55 15.49
CA LYS A 40 1.97 -3.82 14.37
C LYS A 40 1.13 -2.63 13.87
N GLY A 41 0.00 -2.34 14.51
CA GLY A 41 -0.83 -1.17 14.25
C GLY A 41 -1.85 -1.34 13.13
N LEU A 42 -2.15 -2.57 12.66
CA LEU A 42 -3.30 -2.79 11.78
C LEU A 42 -4.61 -2.74 12.57
N ASN A 43 -5.62 -2.12 11.96
CA ASN A 43 -7.00 -2.20 12.45
C ASN A 43 -7.56 -3.62 12.25
N ASN A 44 -8.37 -4.10 13.20
CA ASN A 44 -9.07 -5.38 13.16
C ASN A 44 -9.87 -5.61 11.87
N GLU A 45 -10.43 -4.55 11.28
CA GLU A 45 -11.14 -4.66 10.00
C GLU A 45 -10.20 -5.05 8.84
N MET A 46 -9.01 -4.45 8.78
CA MET A 46 -8.01 -4.78 7.76
C MET A 46 -7.47 -6.19 7.95
N ILE A 47 -7.26 -6.61 9.20
CA ILE A 47 -6.82 -7.97 9.53
C ILE A 47 -7.85 -8.99 9.05
N LYS A 48 -9.14 -8.76 9.36
CA LYS A 48 -10.22 -9.63 8.89
C LYS A 48 -10.29 -9.68 7.37
N LEU A 49 -10.11 -8.54 6.69
CA LEU A 49 -10.07 -8.48 5.22
C LEU A 49 -8.92 -9.31 4.65
N LEU A 50 -7.69 -9.19 5.19
CA LEU A 50 -6.54 -9.99 4.76
C LEU A 50 -6.81 -11.50 4.88
N LEU A 51 -7.41 -11.92 5.99
CA LEU A 51 -7.73 -13.33 6.24
C LEU A 51 -8.86 -13.85 5.34
N ASN A 52 -9.90 -13.04 5.13
CA ASN A 52 -11.05 -13.42 4.31
C ASN A 52 -10.73 -13.46 2.81
N GLU A 53 -9.88 -12.56 2.33
CA GLU A 53 -9.45 -12.50 0.92
C GLU A 53 -8.25 -13.43 0.63
N ASN A 54 -7.79 -14.22 1.61
CA ASN A 54 -6.63 -15.11 1.48
C ASN A 54 -5.33 -14.41 1.02
N LYS A 55 -5.18 -13.12 1.35
CA LYS A 55 -4.01 -12.29 0.97
C LYS A 55 -2.92 -12.24 2.05
N LEU A 56 -2.99 -13.14 3.02
CA LEU A 56 -2.08 -13.15 4.17
C LEU A 56 -0.62 -13.43 3.77
N GLU A 57 -0.39 -14.39 2.87
CA GLU A 57 0.97 -14.75 2.45
C GLU A 57 1.59 -13.64 1.60
N GLU A 58 0.86 -13.10 0.63
CA GLU A 58 1.28 -11.93 -0.15
C GLU A 58 1.64 -10.74 0.76
N PHE A 59 0.77 -10.44 1.74
CA PHE A 59 1.03 -9.39 2.73
C PHE A 59 2.34 -9.62 3.48
N LYS A 60 2.63 -10.85 3.93
CA LYS A 60 3.87 -11.18 4.64
C LYS A 60 5.10 -11.02 3.75
N GLU A 61 5.01 -11.39 2.47
CA GLU A 61 6.11 -11.25 1.54
C GLU A 61 6.44 -9.78 1.28
N LEU A 62 5.42 -8.96 1.05
CA LEU A 62 5.57 -7.53 0.83
C LEU A 62 6.06 -6.78 2.09
N LEU A 63 5.65 -7.22 3.28
CA LEU A 63 6.11 -6.65 4.55
C LEU A 63 7.62 -6.85 4.79
N LYS A 64 8.26 -7.86 4.17
CA LYS A 64 9.71 -8.05 4.24
C LYS A 64 10.49 -6.96 3.50
N VAL A 65 9.85 -6.29 2.53
CA VAL A 65 10.46 -5.21 1.73
C VAL A 65 10.40 -3.89 2.49
N VAL A 66 9.22 -3.57 3.03
CA VAL A 66 8.97 -2.36 3.81
C VAL A 66 8.23 -2.74 5.09
N ASP A 67 8.83 -2.50 6.25
CA ASP A 67 8.22 -2.72 7.57
C ASP A 67 7.22 -1.60 7.91
N LYS A 68 6.21 -1.42 7.04
CA LYS A 68 5.09 -0.51 7.21
C LYS A 68 3.77 -1.26 7.00
N PRO A 69 3.30 -1.99 8.02
CA PRO A 69 2.11 -2.84 7.95
C PRO A 69 0.87 -2.13 7.40
N ALA A 70 0.59 -0.90 7.85
CA ALA A 70 -0.57 -0.14 7.41
C ALA A 70 -0.49 0.27 5.92
N LEU A 71 0.71 0.57 5.42
CA LEU A 71 0.93 0.92 4.01
C LEU A 71 0.72 -0.30 3.12
N VAL A 72 1.34 -1.43 3.47
CA VAL A 72 1.22 -2.68 2.70
C VAL A 72 -0.24 -3.16 2.68
N ALA A 73 -0.94 -3.08 3.82
CA ALA A 73 -2.35 -3.47 3.87
C ALA A 73 -3.24 -2.54 3.02
N LYS A 74 -2.95 -1.23 2.99
CA LYS A 74 -3.64 -0.28 2.09
C LYS A 74 -3.38 -0.59 0.62
N LEU A 75 -2.14 -0.91 0.27
CA LEU A 75 -1.70 -1.22 -1.10
C LEU A 75 -2.45 -2.42 -1.68
N ILE A 76 -2.65 -3.45 -0.87
CA ILE A 76 -3.27 -4.71 -1.30
C ILE A 76 -4.80 -4.68 -1.22
N LEU A 77 -5.37 -3.99 -0.22
CA LEU A 77 -6.80 -4.08 0.08
C LEU A 77 -7.61 -2.83 -0.30
N ILE A 78 -7.05 -1.64 -0.07
CA ILE A 78 -7.82 -0.39 -0.14
C ILE A 78 -7.67 0.27 -1.50
N PHE A 79 -6.43 0.52 -1.95
CA PHE A 79 -6.21 1.22 -3.21
C PHE A 79 -6.81 0.51 -4.42
N PRO A 80 -6.72 -0.84 -4.58
CA PRO A 80 -7.34 -1.52 -5.71
C PRO A 80 -8.86 -1.30 -5.75
N LYS A 81 -9.54 -1.32 -4.59
CA LYS A 81 -10.98 -1.07 -4.48
C LYS A 81 -11.34 0.37 -4.82
N GLU A 82 -10.58 1.34 -4.30
CA GLU A 82 -10.80 2.75 -4.61
C GLU A 82 -10.60 3.06 -6.09
N ILE A 83 -9.55 2.51 -6.70
CA ILE A 83 -9.24 2.71 -8.13
C ILE A 83 -10.29 2.04 -9.00
N SER A 84 -10.69 0.81 -8.66
CA SER A 84 -11.76 0.08 -9.33
C SER A 84 -13.07 0.89 -9.34
N ALA A 85 -13.47 1.43 -8.18
CA ALA A 85 -14.67 2.25 -8.04
C ALA A 85 -14.57 3.57 -8.82
N HIS A 86 -13.43 4.27 -8.71
CA HIS A 86 -13.20 5.55 -9.38
C HIS A 86 -13.21 5.42 -10.90
N LYS A 87 -12.53 4.41 -11.44
CA LYS A 87 -12.35 4.20 -12.89
C LYS A 87 -13.43 3.32 -13.52
N LYS A 88 -14.32 2.72 -12.72
CA LYS A 88 -15.35 1.77 -13.16
C LYS A 88 -14.74 0.56 -13.91
N ILE A 89 -13.58 0.10 -13.45
CA ILE A 89 -12.87 -1.07 -13.98
C ILE A 89 -13.14 -2.24 -13.01
N PRO A 90 -13.37 -3.48 -13.48
CA PRO A 90 -13.52 -4.64 -12.61
C PRO A 90 -12.33 -4.79 -11.63
N LEU A 91 -12.62 -5.04 -10.35
CA LEU A 91 -11.59 -5.13 -9.30
C LEU A 91 -10.51 -6.15 -9.64
N THR A 92 -10.90 -7.33 -10.15
CA THR A 92 -9.97 -8.39 -10.54
C THR A 92 -8.96 -7.95 -11.61
N LYS A 93 -9.38 -7.08 -12.54
CA LYS A 93 -8.47 -6.54 -13.55
C LYS A 93 -7.48 -5.54 -12.94
N VAL A 94 -7.93 -4.72 -11.99
CA VAL A 94 -7.08 -3.77 -11.28
C VAL A 94 -6.05 -4.51 -10.41
N GLU A 95 -6.49 -5.52 -9.67
CA GLU A 95 -5.62 -6.36 -8.84
C GLU A 95 -4.53 -7.01 -9.69
N ASN A 96 -4.88 -7.70 -10.77
CA ASN A 96 -3.89 -8.33 -11.66
C ASN A 96 -2.84 -7.36 -12.20
N ILE A 97 -3.24 -6.13 -12.57
CA ILE A 97 -2.29 -5.12 -13.07
C ILE A 97 -1.35 -4.63 -11.96
N LEU A 98 -1.86 -4.46 -10.75
CA LEU A 98 -1.10 -3.90 -9.63
C LEU A 98 -0.20 -4.94 -8.94
N GLU A 99 -0.66 -6.18 -8.83
CA GLU A 99 0.08 -7.30 -8.20
C GLU A 99 1.47 -7.48 -8.81
N GLU A 100 1.58 -7.38 -10.14
CA GLU A 100 2.87 -7.47 -10.85
C GLU A 100 3.87 -6.38 -10.44
N ASN A 101 3.40 -5.25 -9.90
CA ASN A 101 4.20 -4.07 -9.62
C ASN A 101 4.43 -3.81 -8.11
N TYR A 102 3.78 -4.57 -7.21
CA TYR A 102 3.83 -4.28 -5.77
C TYR A 102 5.25 -4.29 -5.19
N PHE A 103 6.08 -5.28 -5.56
CA PHE A 103 7.45 -5.37 -5.08
C PHE A 103 8.29 -4.16 -5.52
N ASP A 104 8.20 -3.76 -6.78
CA ASP A 104 8.98 -2.63 -7.31
C ASP A 104 8.54 -1.31 -6.69
N ILE A 105 7.22 -1.11 -6.53
CA ILE A 105 6.66 0.06 -5.86
C ILE A 105 7.17 0.16 -4.41
N LEU A 106 7.12 -0.93 -3.65
CA LEU A 106 7.60 -0.92 -2.26
C LEU A 106 9.11 -0.71 -2.17
N ASN A 107 9.89 -1.27 -3.10
CA ASN A 107 11.34 -1.02 -3.19
C ASN A 107 11.65 0.47 -3.44
N LEU A 108 10.87 1.14 -4.27
CA LEU A 108 11.03 2.58 -4.52
C LEU A 108 10.69 3.42 -3.29
N ILE A 109 9.65 3.05 -2.55
CA ILE A 109 9.30 3.69 -1.27
C ILE A 109 10.42 3.46 -0.25
N ALA A 110 10.98 2.25 -0.17
CA ALA A 110 12.11 1.93 0.70
C ALA A 110 13.35 2.79 0.40
N LYS A 111 13.59 3.08 -0.88
CA LYS A 111 14.68 3.95 -1.36
C LYS A 111 14.38 5.45 -1.23
N GLY A 112 13.15 5.83 -0.85
CA GLY A 112 12.70 7.22 -0.79
C GLY A 112 12.51 7.88 -2.17
N GLU A 113 12.45 7.09 -3.24
CA GLU A 113 12.23 7.59 -4.60
C GLU A 113 10.75 7.83 -4.91
N LEU A 114 9.86 7.21 -4.13
CA LEU A 114 8.42 7.39 -4.19
C LEU A 114 7.89 7.73 -2.79
N SER A 115 7.10 8.81 -2.70
CA SER A 115 6.40 9.17 -1.46
C SER A 115 5.13 8.33 -1.28
N GLU A 116 4.81 7.97 -0.04
CA GLU A 116 3.55 7.26 0.31
C GLU A 116 2.30 8.04 -0.11
N ASN A 117 2.37 9.37 -0.17
CA ASN A 117 1.24 10.23 -0.55
C ASN A 117 0.95 10.18 -2.06
N ASN A 118 1.99 10.03 -2.89
CA ASN A 118 1.86 9.93 -4.35
C ASN A 118 1.53 8.51 -4.81
N LEU A 119 1.62 7.52 -3.91
CA LEU A 119 1.42 6.12 -4.22
C LEU A 119 0.10 5.86 -4.95
N LYS A 120 -1.00 6.45 -4.49
CA LYS A 120 -2.32 6.24 -5.12
C LYS A 120 -2.35 6.75 -6.57
N ASP A 121 -1.78 7.92 -6.83
CA ASP A 121 -1.74 8.50 -8.17
C ASP A 121 -0.83 7.68 -9.11
N VAL A 122 0.27 7.13 -8.59
CA VAL A 122 1.13 6.20 -9.33
C VAL A 122 0.38 4.92 -9.68
N LEU A 123 -0.33 4.32 -8.72
CA LEU A 123 -1.16 3.13 -8.97
C LEU A 123 -2.25 3.40 -10.01
N GLU A 124 -2.92 4.56 -9.94
CA GLU A 124 -3.89 4.96 -10.96
C GLU A 124 -3.26 5.03 -12.34
N LYS A 125 -2.09 5.66 -12.48
CA LYS A 125 -1.37 5.77 -13.76
C LYS A 125 -0.94 4.40 -14.31
N ILE A 126 -0.56 3.45 -13.44
CA ILE A 126 -0.22 2.08 -13.84
C ILE A 126 -1.45 1.34 -14.37
N VAL A 127 -2.60 1.51 -13.72
CA VAL A 127 -3.87 0.94 -14.20
C VAL A 127 -4.30 1.53 -15.55
N ASP A 128 -3.91 2.76 -15.88
CA ASP A 128 -4.09 3.35 -17.21
C ASP A 128 -3.10 2.80 -18.27
N GLY A 129 -2.21 1.89 -17.90
CA GLY A 129 -1.25 1.25 -18.79
C GLY A 129 0.10 1.96 -18.88
N LYS A 130 0.39 2.94 -18.01
CA LYS A 130 1.74 3.53 -17.95
C LYS A 130 2.69 2.60 -17.21
N LYS A 131 3.95 2.54 -17.64
CA LYS A 131 5.00 1.81 -16.93
C LYS A 131 5.38 2.55 -15.65
N LEU A 132 5.72 1.79 -14.61
CA LEU A 132 6.17 2.32 -13.31
C LEU A 132 7.36 3.28 -13.47
N GLU A 133 8.32 2.97 -14.34
CA GLU A 133 9.48 3.83 -14.59
C GLU A 133 9.10 5.22 -15.14
N ASP A 134 8.09 5.26 -16.01
CA ASP A 134 7.64 6.49 -16.66
C ASP A 134 6.84 7.37 -15.69
N THR A 135 6.10 6.77 -14.75
CA THR A 135 5.33 7.52 -13.75
C THR A 135 6.24 8.24 -12.76
N ILE A 136 7.38 7.63 -12.40
CA ILE A 136 8.35 8.20 -11.44
C ILE A 136 9.23 9.27 -12.08
N ARG A 137 9.63 9.08 -13.35
CA ARG A 137 10.43 10.08 -14.08
C ARG A 137 9.70 11.41 -14.22
N VAL A 138 8.38 11.38 -14.41
CA VAL A 138 7.55 12.58 -14.46
C VAL A 138 7.60 13.34 -13.13
N GLU A 139 7.51 12.66 -11.98
CA GLU A 139 7.64 13.31 -10.66
C GLU A 139 8.98 14.03 -10.50
N LYS A 140 10.11 13.35 -10.75
CA LYS A 140 11.45 13.95 -10.60
C LYS A 140 11.72 15.13 -11.56
N THR A 141 11.19 15.08 -12.79
CA THR A 141 11.46 16.08 -13.84
C THR A 141 10.58 17.34 -13.70
N ASP A 142 9.41 17.22 -13.07
CA ASP A 142 8.51 18.36 -12.88
C ASP A 142 8.80 19.17 -11.61
N TYR A 143 9.57 18.65 -10.64
CA TYR A 143 9.96 19.42 -9.44
C TYR A 143 10.65 20.76 -9.73
N PRO A 144 11.65 20.86 -10.64
CA PRO A 144 12.22 22.14 -11.03
C PRO A 144 11.20 23.07 -11.70
N LYS A 145 10.28 22.52 -12.51
CA LYS A 145 9.23 23.32 -13.17
C LYS A 145 8.20 23.85 -12.16
N ILE A 146 7.92 23.09 -11.10
CA ILE A 146 7.05 23.53 -10.02
C ILE A 146 7.67 24.73 -9.32
N ASP A 147 8.96 24.68 -8.97
CA ASP A 147 9.66 25.79 -8.34
C ASP A 147 9.69 27.04 -9.24
N GLU A 148 9.98 26.88 -10.53
CA GLU A 148 9.92 27.97 -11.52
C GLU A 148 8.52 28.59 -11.60
N LYS A 149 7.48 27.76 -11.61
CA LYS A 149 6.09 28.22 -11.68
C LYS A 149 5.66 28.92 -10.39
N ILE A 150 6.08 28.43 -9.22
CA ILE A 150 5.85 29.10 -7.93
C ILE A 150 6.46 30.52 -7.98
N ILE A 151 7.71 30.63 -8.42
CA ILE A 151 8.40 31.93 -8.56
C ILE A 151 7.66 32.83 -9.55
N HIS A 152 7.22 32.29 -10.69
CA HIS A 152 6.46 33.05 -11.69
C HIS A 152 5.12 33.56 -11.15
N LEU A 153 4.36 32.71 -10.47
CA LEU A 153 3.07 33.06 -9.85
C LEU A 153 3.25 34.14 -8.78
N MET A 154 4.32 34.07 -8.00
CA MET A 154 4.65 35.10 -7.00
C MET A 154 5.02 36.45 -7.65
N LYS A 155 5.67 36.43 -8.82
CA LYS A 155 5.98 37.64 -9.59
C LYS A 155 4.76 38.25 -10.27
N GLU A 156 3.88 37.43 -10.85
CA GLU A 156 2.67 37.90 -11.55
C GLU A 156 1.58 38.39 -10.59
N LYS A 157 1.42 37.71 -9.45
CA LYS A 157 0.38 38.02 -8.46
C LYS A 157 0.99 38.15 -7.08
N PRO A 158 1.76 39.22 -6.81
CA PRO A 158 2.37 39.43 -5.50
C PRO A 158 1.29 39.68 -4.42
N GLY A 159 1.51 39.14 -3.22
CA GLY A 159 0.66 39.40 -2.04
C GLY A 159 -0.57 38.50 -1.87
N LEU A 160 -0.69 37.40 -2.63
CA LEU A 160 -1.70 36.38 -2.37
C LEU A 160 -1.43 35.64 -1.05
N SER A 161 -2.47 35.08 -0.44
CA SER A 161 -2.31 34.21 0.74
C SER A 161 -1.68 32.87 0.35
N GLU A 162 -1.01 32.22 1.32
CA GLU A 162 -0.44 30.87 1.15
C GLU A 162 -1.46 29.87 0.57
N GLN A 163 -2.72 29.96 1.01
CA GLN A 163 -3.82 29.12 0.57
C GLN A 163 -4.21 29.39 -0.89
N ALA A 164 -4.15 30.65 -1.33
CA ALA A 164 -4.46 31.00 -2.72
C ALA A 164 -3.37 30.52 -3.68
N TYR A 165 -2.08 30.64 -3.32
CA TYR A 165 -1.00 30.04 -4.09
C TYR A 165 -1.10 28.52 -4.13
N MET A 166 -1.43 27.89 -3.00
CA MET A 166 -1.64 26.45 -2.94
C MET A 166 -2.77 26.00 -3.87
N GLY A 167 -3.90 26.72 -3.92
CA GLY A 167 -4.99 26.41 -4.84
C GLY A 167 -4.60 26.49 -6.32
N LEU A 168 -3.72 27.42 -6.69
CA LEU A 168 -3.22 27.57 -8.07
C LEU A 168 -2.23 26.45 -8.43
N ILE A 169 -1.27 26.16 -7.55
CA ILE A 169 -0.30 25.08 -7.76
C ILE A 169 -1.00 23.72 -7.81
N MET A 170 -1.91 23.45 -6.87
CA MET A 170 -2.67 22.21 -6.80
C MET A 170 -3.67 22.05 -7.96
N LYS A 171 -4.01 23.11 -8.70
CA LYS A 171 -4.84 23.00 -9.91
C LYS A 171 -4.05 22.44 -11.09
N GLU A 172 -2.76 22.77 -11.16
CA GLU A 172 -1.91 22.49 -12.32
C GLU A 172 -1.02 21.26 -12.10
N PHE A 173 -0.59 21.02 -10.86
CA PHE A 173 0.33 19.92 -10.48
C PHE A 173 -0.29 18.89 -9.53
N LYS A 174 -1.62 18.75 -9.55
CA LYS A 174 -2.32 17.73 -8.75
C LYS A 174 -1.81 16.33 -9.12
N GLY A 175 -1.31 15.59 -8.12
CA GLY A 175 -0.78 14.23 -8.31
C GLY A 175 0.61 14.17 -8.95
N ILE A 176 1.32 15.29 -8.93
CA ILE A 176 2.78 15.39 -9.14
C ILE A 176 3.45 15.83 -7.83
N ILE A 177 2.85 16.80 -7.13
CA ILE A 177 3.32 17.28 -5.82
C ILE A 177 2.21 17.16 -4.76
N ASP A 178 2.61 16.72 -3.56
CA ASP A 178 1.72 16.69 -2.39
C ASP A 178 1.42 18.10 -1.89
N GLY A 179 0.24 18.31 -1.31
CA GLY A 179 -0.14 19.59 -0.70
C GLY A 179 0.80 20.02 0.44
N LYS A 180 1.33 19.07 1.23
CA LYS A 180 2.35 19.39 2.24
C LYS A 180 3.66 19.85 1.60
N GLU A 181 4.13 19.14 0.57
CA GLU A 181 5.37 19.51 -0.09
C GLU A 181 5.21 20.84 -0.88
N ALA A 182 4.07 21.04 -1.51
CA ALA A 182 3.73 22.29 -2.19
C ALA A 182 3.71 23.48 -1.22
N ILE A 183 3.14 23.33 -0.01
CA ILE A 183 3.11 24.43 0.96
C ILE A 183 4.49 24.72 1.55
N GLU A 184 5.33 23.71 1.79
CA GLU A 184 6.72 23.90 2.20
C GLU A 184 7.51 24.68 1.15
N ARG A 185 7.39 24.32 -0.12
CA ARG A 185 8.05 25.05 -1.22
C ARG A 185 7.53 26.48 -1.34
N ILE A 186 6.22 26.68 -1.27
CA ILE A 186 5.61 28.03 -1.29
C ILE A 186 6.16 28.88 -0.12
N ARG A 187 6.25 28.32 1.10
CA ARG A 187 6.80 29.03 2.26
C ARG A 187 8.27 29.38 2.10
N LYS A 188 9.08 28.43 1.61
CA LYS A 188 10.50 28.63 1.29
C LYS A 188 10.71 29.84 0.37
N TYR A 189 9.87 30.02 -0.65
CA TYR A 189 9.96 31.17 -1.57
C TYR A 189 9.30 32.45 -1.04
N LEU A 190 8.35 32.38 -0.10
CA LEU A 190 7.82 33.53 0.63
C LEU A 190 8.76 34.04 1.73
N GLY A 191 9.86 33.33 2.01
CA GLY A 191 10.80 33.69 3.07
C GLY A 191 10.28 33.39 4.48
N LYS A 192 9.38 32.42 4.62
CA LYS A 192 8.81 31.95 5.89
C LYS A 192 9.24 30.52 6.22
#